data_AF-A0A2E4YW15-F1
#
_entry.id   AF-A0A2E4YW15-F1
#
_cell.length_a   1.000
_cell.length_b   1.000
_cell.length_c   1.000
_cell.angle_alpha   90.00
_cell.angle_beta   90.00
_cell.angle_gamma   90.00
#
_symmetry.space_group_name_H-M   'P 1'
#
loop_
_entity.id
_entity.type
_entity.pdbx_description
1 polymer ?
#
loop_
_entity_poly.entity_id
_entity_poly.type
_entity_poly.pdbx_seq_one_letter_code
_entity_poly.pdbx_strand_id
1 'polypeptide(L)'
;MDGEAKVVKIPPVGSIYRLFNRRKRSIFIKGGEGLQELPFKINDRVRCRGFEGKLYPGTVLECNWTNAGYARFILVRVKLDNIRGETRVNWSLFPDRVCLLKEE
;
A
#
# COMPACT_ATOMS: atom_id res chain seq x y z
N MET A 1 -20.14 18.74 40.55
CA MET A 1 -18.92 18.76 39.70
C MET A 1 -19.37 18.36 38.32
N ASP A 2 -19.75 19.37 37.52
CA ASP A 2 -20.30 19.16 36.19
C ASP A 2 -19.14 18.93 35.22
N GLY A 3 -19.01 17.68 34.76
CA GLY A 3 -18.03 17.30 33.76
C GLY A 3 -18.42 17.91 32.42
N GLU A 4 -17.75 19.01 32.03
CA GLU A 4 -17.82 19.55 30.68
C GLU A 4 -17.35 18.46 29.70
N ALA A 5 -18.32 17.80 29.07
CA ALA A 5 -18.06 16.92 27.94
C ALA A 5 -17.51 17.79 26.80
N LYS A 6 -16.18 17.85 26.68
CA LYS A 6 -15.53 18.40 25.49
C LYS A 6 -16.04 17.60 24.29
N VAL A 7 -16.99 18.17 23.57
CA VAL A 7 -17.48 17.65 22.30
C VAL A 7 -16.29 17.67 21.35
N VAL A 8 -15.62 16.52 21.23
CA VAL A 8 -14.57 16.32 20.24
C VAL A 8 -15.28 16.41 18.89
N LYS A 9 -15.19 17.56 18.23
CA LYS A 9 -15.63 17.73 16.85
C LYS A 9 -14.77 16.82 15.99
N ILE A 10 -15.26 15.60 15.74
CA ILE A 10 -14.68 14.70 14.75
C ILE A 10 -14.80 15.44 13.42
N PRO A 11 -13.69 15.84 12.79
CA PRO A 11 -13.76 16.54 11.53
C PRO A 11 -14.47 15.62 10.51
N PRO A 12 -15.35 16.16 9.64
CA PRO A 12 -15.98 15.35 8.61
C PRO A 12 -14.88 14.64 7.83
N VAL A 13 -15.07 13.35 7.53
CA VAL A 13 -14.05 12.45 6.95
C VAL A 13 -13.29 13.09 5.78
N GLY A 14 -13.98 13.91 4.96
CA GLY A 14 -13.38 14.65 3.85
C GLY A 14 -12.34 15.71 4.22
N SER A 15 -12.44 16.33 5.41
CA SER A 15 -11.48 17.33 5.90
C SER A 15 -10.18 16.71 6.41
N ILE A 16 -10.27 15.55 7.08
CA ILE A 16 -9.11 14.73 7.45
C ILE A 16 -8.39 14.25 6.19
N TYR A 17 -9.15 13.73 5.22
CA TYR A 17 -8.62 13.30 3.93
C TYR A 17 -7.89 14.44 3.19
N ARG A 18 -8.43 15.67 3.21
CA ARG A 18 -7.77 16.87 2.64
C ARG A 18 -6.47 17.24 3.35
N LEU A 19 -6.43 17.11 4.68
CA LEU A 19 -5.25 17.40 5.50
C LEU A 19 -4.11 16.41 5.24
N PHE A 20 -4.41 15.12 5.13
CA PHE A 20 -3.43 14.09 4.78
C PHE A 20 -2.96 14.18 3.32
N ASN A 21 -3.80 14.68 2.40
CA ASN A 21 -3.50 14.76 0.97
C ASN A 21 -2.96 16.12 0.48
N ARG A 22 -2.71 17.09 1.37
CA ARG A 22 -2.25 18.43 0.95
C ARG A 22 -0.77 18.47 0.51
N ARG A 23 0.05 17.49 0.92
CA ARG A 23 1.49 17.40 0.58
C ARG A 23 1.90 16.10 -0.10
N LYS A 24 1.03 15.11 -0.16
CA LYS A 24 1.25 13.89 -0.95
C LYS A 24 0.36 14.00 -2.18
N ARG A 25 0.96 13.98 -3.37
CA ARG A 25 0.19 13.78 -4.63
C ARG A 25 -0.71 12.59 -4.37
N SER A 26 -2.01 12.86 -4.31
CA SER A 26 -2.99 11.84 -4.01
C SER A 26 -2.79 10.72 -5.02
N ILE A 27 -2.63 9.50 -4.54
CA ILE A 27 -2.69 8.26 -5.33
C ILE A 27 -3.96 8.18 -6.19
N PHE A 28 -4.99 8.96 -5.87
CA PHE A 28 -6.21 9.11 -6.66
C PHE A 28 -6.01 10.04 -7.87
N ILE A 29 -5.02 10.95 -7.85
CA ILE A 29 -4.57 11.73 -9.02
C ILE A 29 -3.61 10.89 -9.89
N LYS A 30 -2.99 9.84 -9.33
CA LYS A 30 -2.44 8.72 -10.13
C LYS A 30 -3.52 7.69 -10.53
N GLY A 31 -4.79 7.96 -10.20
CA GLY A 31 -5.92 7.11 -10.56
C GLY A 31 -6.19 7.20 -12.05
N GLY A 32 -5.70 6.21 -12.80
CA GLY A 32 -6.08 5.96 -14.19
C GLY A 32 -4.94 6.05 -15.20
N GLU A 33 -4.11 7.08 -15.15
CA GLU A 33 -3.22 7.39 -16.28
C GLU A 33 -1.76 6.89 -16.12
N GLY A 34 -1.31 6.54 -14.90
CA GLY A 34 0.13 6.42 -14.62
C GLY A 34 0.71 5.02 -14.48
N LEU A 35 -0.10 3.97 -14.53
CA LEU A 35 0.37 2.60 -14.37
C LEU A 35 -0.21 1.78 -15.54
N GLN A 36 0.41 1.92 -16.72
CA GLN A 36 0.07 1.11 -17.89
C GLN A 36 0.48 -0.36 -17.70
N GLU A 37 1.43 -0.60 -16.80
CA GLU A 37 2.04 -1.90 -16.57
C GLU A 37 2.08 -2.26 -15.08
N LEU A 38 2.08 -3.57 -14.82
CA LEU A 38 2.28 -4.11 -13.48
C LEU A 38 3.77 -3.98 -13.09
N PRO A 39 4.09 -3.52 -11.87
CA PRO A 39 5.47 -3.26 -11.45
C PRO A 39 6.30 -4.53 -11.23
N PHE A 40 5.66 -5.70 -11.12
CA PHE A 40 6.32 -6.98 -10.89
C PHE A 40 5.66 -8.07 -11.71
N LYS A 41 6.44 -9.08 -12.07
CA LYS A 41 6.00 -10.33 -12.68
C LYS A 41 5.93 -11.43 -11.62
N ILE A 42 5.14 -12.46 -11.91
CA ILE A 42 5.13 -13.68 -11.09
C ILE A 42 6.54 -14.28 -11.11
N ASN A 43 6.99 -14.76 -9.95
CA ASN A 43 8.34 -15.26 -9.68
C ASN A 43 9.46 -14.21 -9.55
N ASP A 44 9.16 -12.91 -9.69
CA ASP A 44 10.15 -11.88 -9.38
C ASP A 44 10.62 -11.98 -7.94
N ARG A 45 11.92 -11.76 -7.74
CA ARG A 45 12.56 -11.70 -6.42
C ARG A 45 12.47 -10.28 -5.88
N VAL A 46 11.87 -10.16 -4.70
CA VAL A 46 11.56 -8.87 -4.08
C VAL A 46 11.98 -8.86 -2.61
N ARG A 47 12.18 -7.67 -2.06
CA ARG A 47 12.17 -7.44 -0.62
C ARG A 47 10.81 -6.85 -0.25
N CYS A 48 10.12 -7.51 0.68
CA CYS A 48 8.81 -7.09 1.17
C CYS A 48 8.88 -6.74 2.64
N ARG A 49 8.26 -5.61 3.02
CA ARG A 49 8.23 -5.15 4.41
C ARG A 49 7.18 -5.94 5.19
N GLY A 50 7.63 -6.75 6.14
CA GLY A 50 6.76 -7.52 7.03
C GLY A 50 6.09 -6.64 8.10
N PHE A 51 5.26 -7.25 8.95
CA PHE A 51 4.55 -6.57 10.04
C PHE A 51 5.49 -5.87 11.04
N GLU A 52 6.71 -6.39 11.23
CA GLU A 52 7.74 -5.79 12.10
C GLU A 52 8.49 -4.60 11.49
N GLY A 53 8.12 -4.17 10.27
CA GLY A 53 8.80 -3.06 9.59
C GLY A 53 10.17 -3.42 8.97
N LYS A 54 10.64 -4.65 9.15
CA LYS A 54 11.83 -5.21 8.50
C LYS A 54 11.52 -5.67 7.07
N LEU A 55 12.50 -5.57 6.18
CA LEU A 55 12.44 -6.09 4.82
C LEU A 55 12.88 -7.54 4.81
N TYR A 56 12.04 -8.42 4.26
CA TYR A 56 12.34 -9.83 4.10
C TYR A 56 12.41 -10.16 2.61
N PRO A 57 13.38 -10.99 2.18
CA PRO A 57 13.39 -11.50 0.83
C PRO A 57 12.18 -12.42 0.61
N GLY A 58 11.66 -12.38 -0.62
CA GLY A 58 10.54 -13.20 -1.03
C GLY A 58 10.36 -13.24 -2.53
N THR A 59 9.38 -14.04 -2.93
CA THR A 59 9.01 -14.26 -4.34
C THR A 59 7.59 -13.77 -4.57
N VAL A 60 7.39 -13.01 -5.65
CA VAL A 60 6.06 -12.57 -6.07
C VAL A 60 5.26 -13.79 -6.53
N LEU A 61 4.14 -14.05 -5.86
CA LEU A 61 3.17 -15.06 -6.26
C LEU A 61 2.14 -14.49 -7.22
N GLU A 62 1.80 -13.21 -7.06
CA GLU A 62 0.72 -12.56 -7.79
C GLU A 62 0.96 -11.05 -7.81
N CYS A 63 0.77 -10.42 -8.96
CA CYS A 63 0.73 -8.97 -9.09
C CYS A 63 -0.42 -8.63 -10.03
N ASN A 64 -1.52 -8.09 -9.49
CA ASN A 64 -2.75 -7.92 -10.24
C ASN A 64 -3.43 -6.59 -9.91
N TRP A 65 -4.25 -6.16 -10.85
CA TRP A 65 -5.15 -5.05 -10.66
C TRP A 65 -6.36 -5.47 -9.82
N THR A 66 -6.73 -4.64 -8.86
CA THR A 66 -7.95 -4.79 -8.08
C THR A 66 -8.76 -3.50 -8.15
N ASN A 67 -10.07 -3.64 -8.37
CA ASN A 67 -11.00 -2.51 -8.41
C ASN A 67 -11.66 -2.37 -7.04
N ALA A 68 -11.68 -1.17 -6.48
CA ALA A 68 -12.46 -0.84 -5.29
C ALA A 68 -13.26 0.43 -5.56
N GLY A 69 -14.54 0.25 -5.89
CA GLY A 69 -15.43 1.32 -6.34
C GLY A 69 -14.94 1.93 -7.65
N TYR A 70 -14.76 3.25 -7.66
CA TYR A 70 -14.27 4.02 -8.81
C TYR A 70 -12.74 4.06 -8.95
N ALA A 71 -12.00 3.33 -8.09
CA ALA A 71 -10.54 3.35 -8.07
C ALA A 71 -9.96 1.96 -8.40
N ARG A 72 -8.83 1.96 -9.13
CA ARG A 72 -8.06 0.77 -9.50
C ARG A 72 -6.71 0.80 -8.79
N PHE A 73 -6.35 -0.28 -8.14
CA PHE A 73 -5.12 -0.45 -7.37
C PHE A 73 -4.33 -1.67 -7.82
N ILE A 74 -3.04 -1.72 -7.51
CA ILE A 74 -2.19 -2.88 -7.72
C ILE A 74 -2.02 -3.60 -6.38
N LEU A 75 -2.41 -4.88 -6.36
CA LEU A 75 -2.18 -5.79 -5.26
C LEU A 75 -1.02 -6.71 -5.62
N VAL A 76 -0.06 -6.86 -4.70
CA VAL A 76 1.08 -7.76 -4.82
C VAL A 76 1.02 -8.77 -3.69
N ARG A 77 1.09 -10.05 -4.02
CA ARG A 77 1.21 -11.16 -3.06
C ARG A 77 2.62 -11.70 -3.13
N VAL A 78 3.29 -11.73 -1.99
CA VAL A 78 4.68 -12.16 -1.86
C VAL A 78 4.76 -13.32 -0.87
N LYS A 79 5.43 -14.42 -1.27
CA LYS A 79 5.85 -15.48 -0.38
C LYS A 79 7.19 -15.10 0.23
N LEU A 80 7.28 -15.03 1.55
CA LEU A 80 8.54 -14.71 2.23
C LEU A 80 9.37 -15.99 2.39
N ASP A 81 10.69 -15.92 2.22
CA ASP A 81 11.54 -17.12 2.24
C ASP A 81 11.69 -17.71 3.64
N ASN A 82 11.93 -16.84 4.62
CA ASN A 82 12.29 -17.23 6.00
C ASN A 82 11.12 -17.13 6.98
N ILE A 83 9.91 -16.83 6.49
CA ILE A 83 8.71 -16.74 7.30
C ILE A 83 7.68 -17.66 6.65
N ARG A 84 7.12 -18.60 7.43
CA ARG A 84 5.94 -19.37 6.99
C ARG A 84 4.76 -18.41 6.88
N GLY A 85 4.58 -17.83 5.70
CA GLY A 85 3.51 -16.90 5.45
C GLY A 85 3.63 -16.20 4.10
N GLU A 86 2.52 -15.61 3.71
CA GLU A 86 2.43 -14.77 2.53
C GLU A 86 2.00 -13.39 2.98
N THR A 87 2.53 -12.37 2.32
CA THR A 87 2.15 -10.98 2.57
C THR A 87 1.43 -10.45 1.35
N ARG A 88 0.27 -9.82 1.59
CA ARG A 88 -0.47 -9.09 0.57
C ARG A 88 -0.27 -7.60 0.80
N VAL A 89 0.21 -6.91 -0.23
CA VAL A 89 0.50 -5.47 -0.18
C VAL A 89 -0.31 -4.76 -1.26
N ASN A 90 -1.04 -3.72 -0.87
CA ASN A 90 -1.56 -2.76 -1.84
C ASN A 90 -0.41 -1.81 -2.23
N TRP A 91 0.24 -2.12 -3.33
CA TRP A 91 1.43 -1.41 -3.80
C TRP A 91 1.09 0.02 -4.25
N SER A 92 -0.12 0.25 -4.78
CA SER A 92 -0.56 1.60 -5.14
C SER A 92 -0.66 2.53 -3.92
N LEU A 93 -0.98 2.00 -2.73
CA LEU A 93 -1.00 2.77 -1.48
C LEU A 93 0.39 2.87 -0.83
N PHE A 94 1.17 1.79 -0.91
CA PHE A 94 2.43 1.63 -0.19
C PHE A 94 3.53 1.08 -1.12
N PRO A 95 4.00 1.87 -2.11
CA PRO A 95 4.94 1.40 -3.11
C PRO A 95 6.33 1.09 -2.54
N ASP A 96 6.65 1.65 -1.37
CA ASP A 96 7.89 1.45 -0.63
C ASP A 96 7.95 0.11 0.13
N ARG A 97 6.82 -0.59 0.25
CA ARG A 97 6.75 -1.87 0.98
C ARG A 97 7.23 -3.06 0.17
N VAL A 98 7.30 -2.96 -1.15
CA VAL A 98 7.82 -4.02 -2.02
C VAL A 98 8.77 -3.40 -3.03
N CYS A 99 10.01 -3.88 -3.06
CA CYS A 99 11.02 -3.45 -4.02
C CYS A 99 11.72 -4.65 -4.65
N LEU A 100 12.12 -4.52 -5.92
CA LEU A 100 12.93 -5.55 -6.58
C LEU A 100 14.22 -5.75 -5.79
N LEU A 101 14.58 -7.02 -5.60
CA LEU A 101 15.85 -7.40 -5.04
C LEU A 101 16.87 -7.15 -6.16
N LYS A 102 17.50 -5.97 -6.17
CA LYS A 102 18.58 -5.71 -7.13
C LYS A 102 19.65 -6.77 -6.92
N GLU A 103 20.07 -7.41 -8.02
CA GLU A 103 21.31 -8.16 -8.06
C GLU A 103 22.42 -7.15 -7.76
N GLU A 104 23.07 -7.31 -6.61
CA GLU A 104 24.36 -6.68 -6.31
C GLU A 104 25.47 -7.43 -7.04
#